data_AF-A0A378B1T6-F1
#
_entry.id   AF-A0A378B1T6-F1
#
_cell.length_a   1.000
_cell.length_b   1.000
_cell.length_c   1.000
_cell.angle_alpha   90.00
_cell.angle_beta   90.00
_cell.angle_gamma   90.00
#
_symmetry.space_group_name_H-M   'P 1'
#
loop_
_entity.id
_entity.type
_entity.pdbx_description
1 polymer ?
#
loop_
_entity_poly.entity_id
_entity_poly.type
_entity_poly.pdbx_seq_one_letter_code
_entity_poly.pdbx_strand_id
1 'polypeptide(L)'
;MGRDTSCLSPRDIRQQVAIPVIGVGLITDPQQAEAALENGDADLIALARAVLYDPHWPWHAAASLGAQVRVPSQYLRSEPHGLKGTLLPNR
;
A
#
# COMPACT_ATOMS: atom_id res chain seq x y z
N MET A 1 -18.24 -11.92 22.45
CA MET A 1 -17.98 -12.32 21.06
C MET A 1 -16.47 -12.22 20.84
N GLY A 2 -15.74 -13.26 21.25
CA GLY A 2 -14.27 -13.29 21.19
C GLY A 2 -13.83 -13.31 19.73
N ARG A 3 -12.96 -12.38 19.34
CA ARG A 3 -12.21 -12.53 18.10
C ARG A 3 -11.14 -13.56 18.41
N ASP A 4 -11.31 -14.79 17.95
CA ASP A 4 -10.25 -15.78 17.95
C ASP A 4 -9.12 -15.25 17.06
N THR A 5 -8.19 -14.50 17.65
CA THR A 5 -6.96 -14.01 17.01
C THR A 5 -5.93 -15.13 16.86
N SER A 6 -6.39 -16.35 16.57
CA SER A 6 -5.54 -17.52 16.30
C SER A 6 -4.76 -17.36 14.99
N CYS A 7 -5.12 -16.41 14.14
CA CYS A 7 -4.32 -16.03 12.99
C CYS A 7 -3.08 -15.25 13.46
N LEU A 8 -1.91 -15.87 13.31
CA LEU A 8 -0.62 -15.23 13.53
C LEU A 8 -0.53 -13.93 12.75
N SER A 9 0.08 -12.90 13.34
CA SER A 9 0.31 -11.65 12.63
C SER A 9 1.27 -11.88 11.46
N PRO A 10 1.19 -11.09 10.38
CA PRO A 10 2.15 -11.18 9.27
C PRO A 10 3.61 -11.12 9.73
N ARG A 11 3.88 -10.31 10.77
CA ARG A 11 5.18 -10.18 11.43
C ARG A 11 5.67 -11.50 12.03
N ASP A 12 4.82 -12.19 12.78
CA ASP A 12 5.19 -13.46 13.43
C ASP A 12 5.53 -14.52 12.39
N ILE A 13 4.80 -14.53 11.26
CA ILE A 13 5.07 -15.42 10.13
C ILE A 13 6.40 -15.04 9.48
N ARG A 14 6.62 -13.75 9.19
CA ARG A 14 7.83 -13.25 8.54
C ARG A 14 9.11 -13.57 9.33
N GLN A 15 9.06 -13.55 10.65
CA GLN A 15 10.20 -13.93 11.49
C GLN A 15 10.53 -15.44 11.46
N GLN A 16 9.56 -16.27 11.08
CA GLN A 16 9.69 -17.73 11.11
C GLN A 16 9.99 -18.33 9.74
N VAL A 17 9.83 -17.56 8.65
CA VAL A 17 9.96 -18.07 7.28
C VAL A 17 10.94 -17.24 6.46
N ALA A 18 11.71 -17.92 5.61
CA ALA A 18 12.64 -17.26 4.68
C ALA A 18 12.00 -16.85 3.34
N ILE A 19 10.69 -17.06 3.17
CA ILE A 19 9.95 -16.71 1.96
C ILE A 19 9.29 -15.33 2.10
N PRO A 20 9.05 -14.60 0.99
CA PRO A 20 8.35 -13.32 1.03
C PRO A 20 6.93 -13.45 1.61
N VAL A 21 6.58 -12.57 2.55
CA VAL A 21 5.27 -12.55 3.21
C VAL A 21 4.47 -11.34 2.76
N ILE A 22 3.23 -11.59 2.35
CA ILE A 22 2.26 -10.55 1.99
C ILE A 22 1.34 -10.31 3.19
N GLY A 23 1.39 -9.10 3.75
CA GLY A 23 0.49 -8.66 4.82
C GLY A 23 -0.86 -8.24 4.27
N VAL A 24 -1.95 -8.72 4.89
CA VAL A 24 -3.32 -8.32 4.57
C VAL A 24 -4.11 -8.05 5.85
N GLY A 25 -4.78 -6.92 5.94
CA GLY A 25 -5.65 -6.62 7.08
C GLY A 25 -5.88 -5.14 7.35
N LEU A 26 -7.05 -4.62 6.94
CA LEU A 26 -7.57 -3.29 7.31
C LEU A 26 -6.62 -2.10 7.07
N ILE A 27 -5.61 -2.25 6.22
CA ILE A 27 -4.76 -1.14 5.82
C ILE A 27 -5.57 -0.23 4.91
N THR A 28 -5.83 0.98 5.39
CA THR A 28 -6.58 2.04 4.69
C THR A 28 -5.75 3.31 4.55
N ASP A 29 -4.74 3.47 5.40
CA ASP A 29 -3.86 4.62 5.46
C ASP A 29 -2.49 4.29 4.83
N PRO A 30 -1.96 5.14 3.92
CA PRO A 30 -0.65 4.92 3.30
C PRO A 30 0.50 4.84 4.29
N GLN A 31 0.50 5.65 5.35
CA GLN A 31 1.57 5.68 6.34
C GLN A 31 1.59 4.41 7.18
N GLN A 32 0.41 3.86 7.50
CA GLN A 32 0.31 2.54 8.11
C GLN A 32 0.92 1.44 7.22
N ALA A 33 0.70 1.51 5.90
CA ALA A 33 1.26 0.55 4.96
C ALA A 33 2.79 0.65 4.92
N GLU A 34 3.32 1.87 4.83
CA GLU A 34 4.76 2.12 4.80
C GLU A 34 5.44 1.66 6.10
N ALA A 35 4.86 2.01 7.26
CA ALA A 35 5.40 1.58 8.54
C ALA A 35 5.48 0.05 8.68
N ALA A 36 4.50 -0.69 8.14
CA ALA A 36 4.55 -2.16 8.16
C ALA A 36 5.69 -2.72 7.29
N LEU A 37 6.04 -2.06 6.20
CA LEU A 37 7.18 -2.41 5.35
C LEU A 37 8.51 -2.04 6.01
N GLU A 38 8.62 -0.80 6.53
CA GLU A 38 9.83 -0.32 7.21
C GLU A 38 10.17 -1.14 8.47
N ASN A 39 9.14 -1.56 9.22
CA ASN A 39 9.31 -2.40 10.40
C ASN A 39 9.65 -3.87 10.07
N GLY A 40 9.58 -4.26 8.79
CA GLY A 40 9.79 -5.64 8.35
C GLY A 40 8.68 -6.59 8.77
N ASP A 41 7.47 -6.06 9.07
CA ASP A 41 6.31 -6.87 9.43
C ASP A 41 5.75 -7.62 8.21
N ALA A 42 5.98 -7.10 7.00
CA ALA A 42 5.67 -7.74 5.72
C ALA A 42 6.61 -7.26 4.62
N ASP A 43 6.76 -8.04 3.54
CA ASP A 43 7.52 -7.62 2.34
C ASP A 43 6.63 -6.92 1.32
N LEU A 44 5.33 -7.22 1.36
CA LEU A 44 4.33 -6.69 0.45
C LEU A 44 3.02 -6.47 1.21
N ILE A 45 2.25 -5.46 0.81
CA ILE A 45 0.95 -5.17 1.39
C ILE A 45 -0.15 -5.44 0.35
N ALA A 46 -1.10 -6.29 0.70
CA ALA A 46 -2.30 -6.52 -0.09
C ALA A 46 -3.45 -5.62 0.38
N LEU A 47 -4.03 -4.89 -0.58
CA LEU A 47 -5.20 -4.04 -0.37
C LEU A 47 -6.43 -4.69 -1.00
N ALA A 48 -7.55 -4.66 -0.26
CA ALA A 48 -8.84 -5.16 -0.75
C ALA A 48 -9.89 -4.06 -0.74
N ARG A 49 -10.52 -3.81 0.42
CA ARG A 49 -11.62 -2.84 0.54
C ARG A 49 -11.21 -1.40 0.23
N ALA A 50 -9.98 -1.01 0.56
CA ALA A 50 -9.48 0.35 0.29
C ALA A 50 -9.48 0.65 -1.22
N VAL A 51 -9.02 -0.29 -2.05
CA VAL A 51 -8.99 -0.14 -3.51
C VAL A 51 -10.40 -0.18 -4.13
N LEU A 52 -11.33 -0.93 -3.52
CA LEU A 52 -12.72 -0.94 -3.96
C LEU A 52 -13.43 0.39 -3.69
N TYR A 53 -13.12 1.03 -2.56
CA TYR A 53 -13.68 2.34 -2.20
C TYR A 53 -13.01 3.47 -3.00
N ASP A 54 -11.68 3.40 -3.16
CA ASP A 54 -10.87 4.36 -3.91
C ASP A 54 -9.94 3.62 -4.88
N PRO A 55 -10.29 3.54 -6.18
CA PRO A 55 -9.47 2.81 -7.16
C PRO A 55 -8.11 3.48 -7.41
N HIS A 56 -7.98 4.78 -7.12
CA HIS A 56 -6.73 5.52 -7.25
C HIS A 56 -5.98 5.64 -5.92
N TRP A 57 -6.32 4.80 -4.93
CA TRP A 57 -5.61 4.74 -3.65
C TRP A 57 -4.08 4.70 -3.81
N PRO A 58 -3.47 3.95 -4.75
CA PRO A 58 -2.02 3.97 -4.95
C PRO A 58 -1.45 5.33 -5.37
N TRP A 59 -2.24 6.17 -6.06
CA TRP A 59 -1.81 7.52 -6.45
C TRP A 59 -1.84 8.45 -5.25
N HIS A 60 -2.86 8.33 -4.41
CA HIS A 60 -2.94 9.07 -3.15
C HIS A 60 -1.84 8.63 -2.17
N ALA A 61 -1.54 7.34 -2.11
CA ALA A 61 -0.42 6.82 -1.33
C ALA A 61 0.92 7.38 -1.83
N ALA A 62 1.17 7.34 -3.15
CA ALA A 62 2.38 7.91 -3.73
C ALA A 62 2.51 9.41 -3.43
N ALA A 63 1.43 10.18 -3.59
CA ALA A 63 1.42 11.60 -3.26
C ALA A 63 1.69 11.87 -1.76
N SER A 64 1.15 11.03 -0.87
CA SER A 64 1.27 11.18 0.58
C SER A 64 2.66 10.80 1.10
N LEU A 65 3.29 9.82 0.46
CA LEU A 65 4.63 9.32 0.80
C LEU A 65 5.74 10.02 0.00
N GLY A 66 5.40 10.96 -0.90
CA GLY A 66 6.37 11.61 -1.78
C GLY A 66 7.00 10.67 -2.82
N ALA A 67 6.34 9.55 -3.11
CA ALA A 67 6.76 8.57 -4.10
C ALA A 67 6.14 8.86 -5.48
N GLN A 68 6.52 8.05 -6.47
CA GLN A 68 6.03 8.18 -7.85
C GLN A 68 5.33 6.90 -8.29
N VAL A 69 4.24 7.04 -9.05
CA VAL A 69 3.46 5.92 -9.60
C VAL A 69 3.34 6.03 -11.10
N ARG A 70 3.45 4.91 -11.80
CA ARG A 70 3.28 4.87 -13.26
C ARG A 70 1.81 4.69 -13.62
N VAL A 71 1.33 5.50 -14.55
CA VAL A 71 -0.06 5.55 -14.98
C VAL A 71 -0.17 5.64 -16.50
N PRO A 72 -1.32 5.23 -17.08
CA PRO A 72 -1.64 5.52 -18.47
C PRO A 72 -1.43 7.01 -18.80
N SER A 73 -0.84 7.31 -19.95
CA SER A 73 -0.47 8.68 -20.36
C SER A 73 -1.65 9.65 -20.39
N GLN A 74 -2.87 9.13 -20.54
CA GLN A 74 -4.13 9.85 -20.49
C GLN A 74 -4.36 10.55 -19.14
N TYR A 75 -3.85 10.00 -18.03
CA TYR A 75 -4.07 10.51 -16.67
C TYR A 75 -2.97 11.46 -16.18
N LEU A 76 -1.94 11.74 -16.95
CA LEU A 76 -0.85 12.64 -16.50
C LEU A 76 -1.33 14.05 -16.15
N ARG A 77 -2.48 14.49 -16.68
CA ARG A 77 -3.07 15.80 -16.39
C ARG A 77 -4.02 15.81 -15.20
N SER A 78 -4.29 14.66 -14.57
CA SER A 78 -5.14 14.62 -13.38
C SER A 78 -4.38 14.92 -12.08
N GLU A 79 -3.10 15.28 -12.16
CA GLU A 79 -2.30 15.68 -10.99
C GLU A 79 -2.87 16.94 -10.31
N PRO A 80 -3.10 16.91 -8.99
CA PRO A 80 -3.50 18.10 -8.24
C PRO A 80 -2.46 19.22 -8.31
N HIS A 81 -2.93 20.47 -8.21
CA HIS A 81 -2.10 21.68 -8.16
C HIS A 81 -1.27 21.71 -6.85
N GLY A 82 -0.14 21.02 -6.83
CA GLY A 82 0.75 20.89 -5.66
C GLY A 82 1.48 19.56 -5.58
N LEU A 83 1.01 18.55 -6.31
CA LEU A 83 1.55 17.18 -6.30
C LEU A 83 2.11 16.78 -7.67
N LYS A 84 2.59 17.77 -8.44
CA LYS A 84 3.11 17.54 -9.79
C LYS A 84 4.36 16.68 -9.75
N GLY A 85 4.45 15.72 -10.67
CA GLY A 85 5.56 14.78 -10.75
C GLY A 85 5.37 13.50 -9.95
N THR A 86 4.18 13.29 -9.38
CA THR A 86 3.78 12.02 -8.75
C THR A 86 3.43 10.97 -9.81
N LEU A 87 2.79 11.39 -10.91
CA LEU A 87 2.33 10.51 -11.98
C LEU A 87 3.34 10.45 -13.13
N LEU A 88 3.85 9.25 -13.39
CA LEU A 88 4.77 8.97 -14.50
C LEU A 88 4.04 8.26 -15.64
N PRO A 89 4.39 8.52 -16.92
CA PRO A 89 3.83 7.77 -18.04
C PRO A 89 4.27 6.30 -18.01
N ASN A 90 3.34 5.40 -18.32
CA ASN A 90 3.69 4.06 -18.81
C ASN A 90 4.37 4.21 -20.18
N ARG A 91 5.59 3.67 -20.32
CA ARG A 91 6.33 3.63 -21.60
C ARG A 91 5.59 2.81 -22.65
#